data_AF-A0A453MX04-F1
#
_entry.id   AF-A0A453MX04-F1
#
_cell.length_a   1.000
_cell.length_b   1.000
_cell.length_c   1.000
_cell.angle_alpha   90.00
_cell.angle_beta   90.00
_cell.angle_gamma   90.00
#
_symmetry.space_group_name_H-M   'P 1'
#
loop_
_entity.id
_entity.type
_entity.pdbx_description
1 polymer ?
#
loop_
_entity_poly.entity_id
_entity_poly.type
_entity_poly.pdbx_seq_one_letter_code
_entity_poly.pdbx_strand_id
1 'polypeptide(L)'
;QGKQAQHRAAPTPAPSSTDAGGIEEKMNPAPPNTDTARATAKQGGAGDELSALFNEFSLDSSSTFAEARIRATFYPKFENEESDQESRTRMIEMVSHGLATMEVTLKHSGSLFMYAGNRGGAYSKNSFGNIYTAVGIFVLGRLFREAWGREAPKMQAEFNDCLEKNRISVSMELVTAVLGDHGQRPKDDYAVITAVTEFGHGKPQFYSTPELIKFCRAWRLPTNHVWLFSTRKSATSFFVAYDALCEEGTATPVCKVLGKIADISVPGSKDHVIVQGEILEGLVARIVSRESSVQMGVLRDFRQRSLDGGRPL
;
A
#
# COMPACT_ATOMS: atom_id res chain seq x y z
N GLN A 1 19.02 2.64 61.03
CA GLN A 1 18.62 1.79 59.88
C GLN A 1 18.27 2.72 58.72
N GLY A 2 19.13 2.76 57.70
CA GLY A 2 19.03 3.69 56.58
C GLY A 2 17.91 3.31 55.61
N LYS A 3 17.17 4.32 55.14
CA LYS A 3 16.24 4.20 54.02
C LYS A 3 16.98 4.59 52.75
N GLN A 4 17.33 3.61 51.91
CA GLN A 4 17.75 3.85 50.53
C GLN A 4 16.54 4.28 49.71
N ALA A 5 16.62 5.47 49.12
CA ALA A 5 15.73 5.91 48.06
C ALA A 5 16.22 5.30 46.74
N GLN A 6 15.42 4.42 46.12
CA GLN A 6 15.64 4.00 44.75
C GLN A 6 15.03 5.04 43.82
N HIS A 7 15.88 5.87 43.21
CA HIS A 7 15.56 6.65 42.03
C HIS A 7 15.31 5.67 40.86
N ARG A 8 14.06 5.58 40.37
CA ARG A 8 13.78 5.02 39.04
C ARG A 8 14.06 6.10 38.00
N ALA A 9 15.02 5.83 37.13
CA ALA A 9 15.36 6.66 35.98
C ALA A 9 14.18 6.74 35.00
N ALA A 10 13.93 7.94 34.48
CA ALA A 10 13.00 8.18 33.39
C ALA A 10 13.51 7.53 32.09
N PRO A 11 12.62 7.01 31.22
CA PRO A 11 13.03 6.45 29.94
C PRO A 11 13.57 7.57 29.03
N THR A 12 14.76 7.35 28.48
CA THR A 12 15.42 8.21 27.50
C THR A 12 14.62 8.23 26.18
N PRO A 13 14.37 9.40 25.55
CA PRO A 13 13.71 9.46 24.26
C PRO A 13 14.58 8.81 23.17
N ALA A 14 13.93 8.04 22.28
CA ALA A 14 14.58 7.45 21.11
C ALA A 14 15.06 8.57 20.15
N PRO A 15 16.25 8.43 19.53
CA PRO A 15 16.76 9.45 18.62
C PRO A 15 15.93 9.51 17.32
N SER A 16 15.56 10.74 16.96
CA SER A 16 14.97 11.12 15.68
C SER A 16 15.97 10.89 14.54
N SER A 17 15.70 9.95 13.65
CA SER A 17 16.50 9.74 12.43
C SER A 17 16.07 10.71 11.33
N THR A 18 16.53 11.95 11.44
CA THR A 18 16.72 12.85 10.30
C THR A 18 18.18 12.72 9.88
N ASP A 19 18.45 12.05 8.76
CA ASP A 19 19.56 12.34 7.84
C ASP A 19 19.63 11.25 6.75
N ALA A 20 19.08 11.57 5.58
CA ALA A 20 19.41 10.88 4.34
C ALA A 20 20.69 11.52 3.78
N GLY A 21 21.83 11.18 4.37
CA GLY A 21 23.15 11.51 3.82
C GLY A 21 23.42 10.66 2.58
N GLY A 22 23.31 11.27 1.39
CA GLY A 22 23.79 10.68 0.14
C GLY A 22 25.32 10.59 0.17
N ILE A 23 25.86 9.40 -0.07
CA ILE A 23 27.29 9.22 -0.31
C ILE A 23 27.49 9.29 -1.83
N GLU A 24 27.91 10.46 -2.32
CA GLU A 24 28.52 10.59 -3.65
C GLU A 24 29.99 10.14 -3.55
N GLU A 25 30.30 8.92 -4.01
CA GLU A 25 31.70 8.56 -4.31
C GLU A 25 32.08 9.12 -5.69
N LYS A 26 32.85 10.21 -5.69
CA LYS A 26 33.58 10.69 -6.87
C LYS A 26 34.82 9.82 -7.08
N MET A 27 34.79 8.94 -8.07
CA MET A 27 35.97 8.21 -8.54
C MET A 27 36.75 9.07 -9.55
N ASN A 28 37.92 9.57 -9.17
CA ASN A 28 38.87 10.19 -10.10
C ASN A 28 39.70 9.10 -10.82
N PRO A 29 39.98 9.25 -12.12
CA PRO A 29 40.80 8.28 -12.86
C PRO A 29 42.30 8.45 -12.54
N ALA A 30 43.00 7.33 -12.37
CA ALA A 30 44.45 7.26 -12.23
C ALA A 30 45.16 7.34 -13.60
N PRO A 31 46.39 7.88 -13.69
CA PRO A 31 47.11 8.07 -14.95
C PRO A 31 47.74 6.76 -15.47
N PRO A 32 48.07 6.68 -16.78
CA PRO A 32 48.55 5.45 -17.39
C PRO A 32 50.06 5.27 -17.18
N ASN A 33 50.47 4.06 -16.81
CA ASN A 33 51.87 3.62 -16.92
C ASN A 33 52.01 2.68 -18.11
N THR A 34 52.84 3.10 -19.06
CA THR A 34 53.46 2.29 -20.12
C THR A 34 54.63 1.50 -19.54
N ASP A 35 54.67 0.18 -19.76
CA ASP A 35 55.63 -0.47 -20.68
C ASP A 35 55.75 -2.00 -20.49
N THR A 36 55.73 -2.70 -21.63
CA THR A 36 56.36 -4.01 -21.95
C THR A 36 55.86 -5.27 -21.20
N ALA A 37 55.79 -6.50 -21.74
CA ALA A 37 56.44 -7.12 -22.89
C ALA A 37 55.56 -8.27 -23.46
N ARG A 38 55.91 -8.61 -24.70
CA ARG A 38 55.40 -9.63 -25.63
C ARG A 38 55.42 -11.05 -25.05
N ALA A 39 54.33 -11.80 -25.22
CA ALA A 39 54.35 -13.27 -25.28
C ALA A 39 53.25 -13.78 -26.22
N THR A 40 53.67 -14.23 -27.40
CA THR A 40 52.84 -14.93 -28.39
C THR A 40 52.55 -16.36 -27.93
N ALA A 41 51.27 -16.71 -27.74
CA ALA A 41 50.81 -18.09 -27.72
C ALA A 41 49.50 -18.19 -28.52
N LYS A 42 49.48 -19.11 -29.48
CA LYS A 42 48.37 -19.39 -30.40
C LYS A 42 47.10 -19.75 -29.61
N GLN A 43 46.01 -19.02 -29.84
CA GLN A 43 44.66 -19.38 -29.37
C GLN A 43 43.83 -19.82 -30.58
N GLY A 44 43.60 -21.12 -30.69
CA GLY A 44 42.46 -21.67 -31.41
C GLY A 44 41.40 -22.10 -30.40
N GLY A 45 40.12 -21.86 -30.72
CA GLY A 45 38.97 -22.47 -30.04
C GLY A 45 38.44 -21.72 -28.82
N ALA A 46 37.60 -20.71 -29.06
CA ALA A 46 36.52 -20.21 -28.17
C ALA A 46 35.88 -18.95 -28.79
N GLY A 47 36.69 -18.11 -29.45
CA GLY A 47 36.25 -16.88 -30.10
C GLY A 47 35.41 -17.11 -31.36
N ASP A 48 35.70 -18.19 -32.12
CA ASP A 48 35.00 -18.52 -33.37
C ASP A 48 33.60 -19.13 -33.15
N GLU A 49 33.37 -19.84 -32.05
CA GLU A 49 32.03 -20.35 -31.71
C GLU A 49 31.13 -19.24 -31.16
N LEU A 50 31.69 -18.31 -30.37
CA LEU A 50 30.97 -17.13 -29.88
C LEU A 50 30.64 -16.17 -31.04
N SER A 51 31.56 -15.94 -31.97
CA SER A 51 31.31 -15.10 -33.13
C SER A 51 30.32 -15.75 -34.12
N ALA A 52 30.31 -17.09 -34.24
CA ALA A 52 29.27 -17.81 -34.98
C ALA A 52 27.88 -17.68 -34.32
N LEU A 53 27.78 -17.78 -32.99
CA LEU A 53 26.54 -17.53 -32.24
C LEU A 53 26.03 -16.09 -32.39
N PHE A 54 26.94 -15.10 -32.44
CA PHE A 54 26.56 -13.70 -32.71
C PHE A 54 26.18 -13.44 -34.17
N ASN A 55 26.74 -14.17 -35.14
CA ASN A 55 26.36 -14.07 -36.55
C ASN A 55 25.04 -14.77 -36.87
N GLU A 56 24.67 -15.80 -36.11
CA GLU A 56 23.34 -16.44 -36.18
C GLU A 56 22.25 -15.53 -35.57
N PHE A 57 22.63 -14.67 -34.61
CA PHE A 57 21.85 -13.49 -34.19
C PHE A 57 22.08 -12.30 -35.12
N SER A 58 21.80 -12.47 -36.42
CA SER A 58 21.57 -11.31 -37.29
C SER A 58 20.26 -10.65 -36.86
N LEU A 59 20.35 -9.82 -35.82
CA LEU A 59 19.26 -8.97 -35.38
C LEU A 59 18.90 -8.07 -36.55
N ASP A 60 17.75 -8.32 -37.17
CA ASP A 60 17.15 -7.37 -38.08
C ASP A 60 16.97 -6.06 -37.30
N SER A 61 17.85 -5.11 -37.58
CA SER A 61 17.93 -3.81 -36.93
C SER A 61 16.69 -2.95 -37.21
N SER A 62 15.74 -3.47 -37.99
CA SER A 62 14.44 -2.86 -38.27
C SER A 62 13.29 -3.30 -37.35
N SER A 63 13.44 -4.31 -36.46
CA SER A 63 12.29 -4.88 -35.74
C SER A 63 12.45 -5.12 -34.23
N THR A 64 13.55 -4.72 -33.59
CA THR A 64 13.73 -4.87 -32.13
C THR A 64 13.43 -3.56 -31.42
N PHE A 65 12.37 -3.52 -30.61
CA PHE A 65 12.08 -2.39 -29.71
C PHE A 65 12.10 -2.87 -28.26
N ALA A 66 12.64 -2.03 -27.38
CA ALA A 66 12.57 -2.23 -25.93
C ALA A 66 11.38 -1.42 -25.39
N GLU A 67 10.46 -2.07 -24.70
CA GLU A 67 9.32 -1.41 -24.07
C GLU A 67 9.50 -1.40 -22.54
N ALA A 68 9.67 -0.21 -21.97
CA ALA A 68 9.64 -0.02 -20.53
C ALA A 68 8.18 0.07 -20.06
N ARG A 69 7.82 -0.71 -19.03
CA ARG A 69 6.48 -0.70 -18.45
C ARG A 69 6.56 -0.50 -16.94
N ILE A 70 5.70 0.37 -16.42
CA ILE A 70 5.46 0.48 -14.99
C ILE A 70 4.67 -0.76 -14.55
N ARG A 71 5.15 -1.44 -13.51
CA ARG A 71 4.53 -2.66 -12.95
C ARG A 71 3.90 -2.46 -11.59
N ALA A 72 4.38 -1.49 -10.82
CA ALA A 72 3.85 -1.16 -9.51
C ALA A 72 4.03 0.32 -9.22
N THR A 73 3.08 0.88 -8.48
CA THR A 73 3.14 2.22 -7.90
C THR A 73 2.26 2.24 -6.66
N PHE A 74 2.51 3.20 -5.79
CA PHE A 74 1.72 3.46 -4.60
C PHE A 74 1.40 4.95 -4.57
N TYR A 75 0.52 5.37 -3.64
CA TYR A 75 0.19 6.78 -3.52
C TYR A 75 1.44 7.63 -3.34
N PRO A 76 1.46 8.87 -3.86
CA PRO A 76 2.51 9.82 -3.55
C PRO A 76 2.75 9.93 -2.04
N LYS A 77 3.98 10.28 -1.65
CA LYS A 77 4.29 10.58 -0.24
C LYS A 77 3.29 11.61 0.29
N PHE A 78 2.73 11.33 1.45
CA PHE A 78 1.88 12.24 2.21
C PHE A 78 2.53 12.47 3.56
N GLU A 79 2.21 13.60 4.17
CA GLU A 79 2.78 14.03 5.44
C GLU A 79 1.79 13.75 6.57
N ASN A 80 2.31 13.64 7.79
CA ASN A 80 1.47 13.64 8.98
C ASN A 80 0.87 15.04 9.14
N GLU A 81 -0.25 15.13 9.86
CA GLU A 81 -0.76 16.44 10.25
C GLU A 81 0.23 17.09 11.22
N GLU A 82 0.74 18.25 10.83
CA GLU A 82 1.59 19.09 11.67
C GLU A 82 0.71 20.16 12.34
N SER A 83 1.24 20.87 13.33
CA SER A 83 0.47 21.87 14.07
C SER A 83 -0.05 23.05 13.21
N ASP A 84 0.43 23.19 11.97
CA ASP A 84 -0.04 24.19 11.03
C ASP A 84 -1.42 23.81 10.47
N GLN A 85 -2.46 24.37 11.09
CA GLN A 85 -3.87 24.13 10.75
C GLN A 85 -4.24 24.48 9.27
N GLU A 86 -3.28 24.85 8.42
CA GLU A 86 -3.42 25.15 6.99
C GLU A 86 -4.01 23.96 6.23
N SER A 87 -3.45 22.76 6.41
CA SER A 87 -3.95 21.55 5.72
C SER A 87 -5.41 21.28 6.04
N ARG A 88 -5.80 21.40 7.32
CA ARG A 88 -7.20 21.23 7.76
C ARG A 88 -8.11 22.30 7.17
N THR A 89 -7.68 23.56 7.24
CA THR A 89 -8.43 24.71 6.73
C THR A 89 -8.72 24.55 5.24
N ARG A 90 -7.69 24.18 4.46
CA ARG A 90 -7.82 23.94 3.02
C ARG A 90 -8.77 22.79 2.71
N MET A 91 -8.68 21.68 3.44
CA MET A 91 -9.61 20.55 3.27
C MET A 91 -11.05 20.95 3.55
N ILE A 92 -11.32 21.65 4.66
CA ILE A 92 -12.66 22.16 5.02
C ILE A 92 -13.17 23.14 3.95
N GLU A 93 -12.31 24.03 3.46
CA GLU A 93 -12.67 25.02 2.45
C GLU A 93 -13.11 24.36 1.14
N MET A 94 -12.33 23.41 0.63
CA MET A 94 -12.66 22.65 -0.59
C MET A 94 -14.01 21.92 -0.48
N VAL A 95 -14.25 21.28 0.67
CA VAL A 95 -15.53 20.61 0.96
C VAL A 95 -16.67 21.63 1.06
N SER A 96 -16.45 22.78 1.71
CA SER A 96 -17.49 23.79 1.92
C SER A 96 -17.96 24.47 0.64
N HIS A 97 -17.07 24.59 -0.36
CA HIS A 97 -17.40 25.09 -1.69
C HIS A 97 -17.95 23.99 -2.63
N GLY A 98 -18.12 22.76 -2.13
CA GLY A 98 -18.60 21.65 -2.93
C GLY A 98 -17.65 21.20 -4.04
N LEU A 99 -16.36 21.56 -3.95
CA LEU A 99 -15.34 21.21 -4.94
C LEU A 99 -14.86 19.77 -4.76
N ALA A 100 -14.99 19.23 -3.55
CA ALA A 100 -14.50 17.90 -3.22
C ALA A 100 -15.23 17.26 -2.04
N THR A 101 -14.90 16.00 -1.75
CA THR A 101 -15.27 15.30 -0.52
C THR A 101 -13.99 14.95 0.24
N MET A 102 -14.01 15.10 1.56
CA MET A 102 -12.94 14.57 2.40
C MET A 102 -13.25 13.12 2.75
N GLU A 103 -12.30 12.24 2.44
CA GLU A 103 -12.34 10.83 2.78
C GLU A 103 -11.36 10.54 3.90
N VAL A 104 -11.80 9.73 4.86
CA VAL A 104 -10.97 9.25 5.95
C VAL A 104 -11.05 7.72 6.01
N THR A 105 -9.89 7.07 6.20
CA THR A 105 -9.77 5.63 6.39
C THR A 105 -8.90 5.29 7.60
N LEU A 106 -9.03 4.07 8.13
CA LEU A 106 -8.11 3.59 9.18
C LEU A 106 -6.69 3.45 8.62
N LYS A 107 -5.69 3.86 9.38
CA LYS A 107 -4.29 3.52 9.11
C LYS A 107 -3.99 2.17 9.76
N HIS A 108 -3.95 1.14 8.94
CA HIS A 108 -3.55 -0.20 9.37
C HIS A 108 -2.04 -0.25 9.57
N SER A 109 -1.60 -1.01 10.56
CA SER A 109 -0.22 -1.08 11.00
C SER A 109 0.46 -2.30 10.39
N GLY A 110 1.07 -2.11 9.22
CA GLY A 110 1.66 -3.21 8.48
C GLY A 110 2.81 -2.77 7.58
N SER A 111 2.98 -3.52 6.50
CA SER A 111 3.97 -3.25 5.47
C SER A 111 3.30 -3.04 4.12
N LEU A 112 3.71 -2.02 3.38
CA LEU A 112 3.25 -1.81 2.02
C LEU A 112 3.64 -3.00 1.12
N PHE A 113 2.63 -3.64 0.54
CA PHE A 113 2.76 -4.72 -0.42
C PHE A 113 2.00 -4.35 -1.70
N MET A 114 2.60 -4.60 -2.86
CA MET A 114 1.99 -4.34 -4.16
C MET A 114 2.05 -5.61 -5.02
N TYR A 115 0.99 -5.87 -5.77
CA TYR A 115 0.88 -7.07 -6.59
C TYR A 115 0.25 -6.76 -7.95
N ALA A 116 0.89 -7.22 -9.02
CA ALA A 116 0.48 -6.94 -10.41
C ALA A 116 0.29 -8.23 -11.24
N GLY A 117 -0.08 -9.33 -10.58
CA GLY A 117 -0.19 -10.66 -11.19
C GLY A 117 1.13 -11.43 -11.21
N ASN A 118 1.11 -12.64 -11.74
CA ASN A 118 2.26 -13.55 -11.71
C ASN A 118 3.44 -13.03 -12.55
N ARG A 119 3.15 -12.48 -13.75
CA ARG A 119 4.14 -11.89 -14.64
C ARG A 119 4.46 -10.44 -14.27
N GLY A 120 3.47 -9.71 -13.72
CA GLY A 120 3.68 -8.35 -13.24
C GLY A 120 4.53 -8.30 -11.98
N GLY A 121 4.44 -9.30 -11.11
CA GLY A 121 5.29 -9.48 -9.94
C GLY A 121 4.70 -8.90 -8.66
N ALA A 122 5.46 -9.10 -7.57
CA ALA A 122 5.11 -8.63 -6.24
C ALA A 122 6.24 -7.76 -5.68
N TYR A 123 5.87 -6.69 -4.98
CA TYR A 123 6.78 -5.63 -4.58
C TYR A 123 6.48 -5.21 -3.14
N SER A 124 7.54 -4.89 -2.39
CA SER A 124 7.43 -4.15 -1.13
C SER A 124 7.87 -2.70 -1.37
N LYS A 125 7.84 -1.87 -0.33
CA LYS A 125 8.38 -0.50 -0.43
C LYS A 125 9.83 -0.56 -0.92
N ASN A 126 10.08 0.00 -2.11
CA ASN A 126 11.39 0.12 -2.76
C ASN A 126 12.15 -1.20 -2.98
N SER A 127 11.50 -2.37 -2.98
CA SER A 127 12.19 -3.66 -3.14
C SER A 127 11.28 -4.74 -3.73
N PHE A 128 11.89 -5.82 -4.24
CA PHE A 128 11.22 -7.01 -4.75
C PHE A 128 12.06 -8.27 -4.44
N GLY A 129 11.43 -9.45 -4.41
CA GLY A 129 12.13 -10.72 -4.20
C GLY A 129 12.66 -10.93 -2.77
N ASN A 130 12.02 -10.31 -1.78
CA ASN A 130 12.39 -10.39 -0.37
C ASN A 130 11.28 -11.07 0.48
N ILE A 131 11.52 -11.19 1.80
CA ILE A 131 10.57 -11.80 2.73
C ILE A 131 9.20 -11.10 2.74
N TYR A 132 9.16 -9.77 2.64
CA TYR A 132 7.89 -9.01 2.59
C TYR A 132 7.06 -9.41 1.36
N THR A 133 7.70 -9.54 0.19
CA THR A 133 7.01 -9.98 -1.02
C THR A 133 6.55 -11.44 -0.94
N ALA A 134 7.34 -12.33 -0.34
CA ALA A 134 6.97 -13.72 -0.15
C ALA A 134 5.77 -13.88 0.80
N VAL A 135 5.81 -13.19 1.94
CA VAL A 135 4.70 -13.18 2.91
C VAL A 135 3.45 -12.54 2.30
N GLY A 136 3.59 -11.46 1.54
CA GLY A 136 2.46 -10.83 0.84
C GLY A 136 1.76 -11.76 -0.15
N ILE A 137 2.53 -12.51 -0.96
CA ILE A 137 1.97 -13.53 -1.87
C ILE A 137 1.25 -14.62 -1.08
N PHE A 138 1.84 -15.09 0.02
CA PHE A 138 1.24 -16.11 0.87
C PHE A 138 -0.09 -15.66 1.48
N VAL A 139 -0.11 -14.46 2.07
CA VAL A 139 -1.32 -13.87 2.67
C VAL A 139 -2.39 -13.62 1.61
N LEU A 140 -2.02 -13.11 0.43
CA LEU A 140 -2.98 -12.95 -0.68
C LEU A 140 -3.61 -14.30 -1.08
N GLY A 141 -2.79 -15.35 -1.21
CA GLY A 141 -3.30 -16.70 -1.47
C GLY A 141 -4.23 -17.21 -0.36
N ARG A 142 -3.93 -16.90 0.91
CA ARG A 142 -4.81 -17.21 2.06
C ARG A 142 -6.15 -16.48 1.96
N LEU A 143 -6.15 -15.19 1.61
CA LEU A 143 -7.38 -14.41 1.41
C LEU A 143 -8.26 -15.01 0.31
N PHE A 144 -7.68 -15.47 -0.80
CA PHE A 144 -8.44 -16.17 -1.83
C PHE A 144 -9.03 -17.49 -1.33
N ARG A 145 -8.28 -18.27 -0.54
CA ARG A 145 -8.80 -19.51 0.09
C ARG A 145 -9.95 -19.24 1.06
N GLU A 146 -9.84 -18.20 1.88
CA GLU A 146 -10.92 -17.78 2.79
C GLU A 146 -12.18 -17.38 2.02
N ALA A 147 -12.02 -16.60 0.95
CA ALA A 147 -13.13 -16.04 0.20
C ALA A 147 -13.82 -17.02 -0.77
N TRP A 148 -13.06 -17.94 -1.36
CA TRP A 148 -13.50 -18.80 -2.47
C TRP A 148 -13.38 -20.30 -2.18
N GLY A 149 -12.79 -20.70 -1.05
CA GLY A 149 -12.65 -22.10 -0.65
C GLY A 149 -11.93 -22.94 -1.72
N ARG A 150 -12.61 -23.98 -2.21
CA ARG A 150 -12.06 -24.89 -3.23
C ARG A 150 -11.83 -24.23 -4.58
N GLU A 151 -12.53 -23.14 -4.88
CA GLU A 151 -12.39 -22.40 -6.14
C GLU A 151 -11.21 -21.43 -6.14
N ALA A 152 -10.56 -21.24 -4.99
CA ALA A 152 -9.48 -20.26 -4.82
C ALA A 152 -8.36 -20.34 -5.88
N PRO A 153 -7.84 -21.52 -6.27
CA PRO A 153 -6.81 -21.58 -7.31
C PRO A 153 -7.29 -21.04 -8.66
N LYS A 154 -8.54 -21.35 -9.04
CA LYS A 154 -9.15 -20.84 -10.28
C LYS A 154 -9.36 -19.34 -10.20
N MET A 155 -9.96 -18.85 -9.11
CA MET A 155 -10.25 -17.43 -8.94
C MET A 155 -8.98 -16.58 -8.84
N GLN A 156 -7.92 -17.11 -8.22
CA GLN A 156 -6.63 -16.43 -8.16
C GLN A 156 -5.95 -16.40 -9.54
N ALA A 157 -6.07 -17.45 -10.35
CA ALA A 157 -5.59 -17.43 -11.74
C ALA A 157 -6.33 -16.39 -12.58
N GLU A 158 -7.67 -16.35 -12.50
CA GLU A 158 -8.49 -15.34 -13.19
C GLU A 158 -8.18 -13.91 -12.71
N PHE A 159 -7.91 -13.73 -11.41
CA PHE A 159 -7.47 -12.46 -10.85
C PHE A 159 -6.13 -12.02 -11.46
N ASN A 160 -5.15 -12.93 -11.54
CA ASN A 160 -3.86 -12.64 -12.13
C ASN A 160 -3.97 -12.26 -13.61
N ASP A 161 -4.78 -12.99 -14.38
CA ASP A 161 -5.05 -12.67 -15.78
C ASP A 161 -5.72 -11.30 -15.93
N CYS A 162 -6.64 -10.96 -15.02
CA CYS A 162 -7.28 -9.64 -14.97
C CYS A 162 -6.26 -8.53 -14.71
N LEU A 163 -5.38 -8.70 -13.70
CA LEU A 163 -4.36 -7.71 -13.39
C LEU A 163 -3.41 -7.48 -14.57
N GLU A 164 -2.94 -8.56 -15.19
CA GLU A 164 -1.98 -8.49 -16.28
C GLU A 164 -2.57 -7.91 -17.56
N LYS A 165 -3.77 -8.36 -17.95
CA LYS A 165 -4.46 -7.90 -19.16
C LYS A 165 -4.81 -6.42 -19.10
N ASN A 166 -5.25 -5.96 -17.94
CA ASN A 166 -5.66 -4.56 -17.73
C ASN A 166 -4.51 -3.68 -17.22
N ARG A 167 -3.30 -4.23 -17.05
CA ARG A 167 -2.14 -3.51 -16.52
C ARG A 167 -2.42 -2.84 -15.18
N ILE A 168 -2.91 -3.63 -14.23
CA ILE A 168 -3.29 -3.19 -12.89
C ILE A 168 -2.25 -3.64 -11.85
N SER A 169 -1.92 -2.75 -10.90
CA SER A 169 -1.28 -3.10 -9.63
C SER A 169 -2.23 -2.81 -8.48
N VAL A 170 -2.31 -3.75 -7.56
CA VAL A 170 -3.08 -3.62 -6.32
C VAL A 170 -2.11 -3.38 -5.17
N SER A 171 -2.30 -2.27 -4.47
CA SER A 171 -1.52 -1.91 -3.28
C SER A 171 -2.31 -2.25 -2.03
N MET A 172 -1.63 -2.85 -1.07
CA MET A 172 -2.22 -3.41 0.13
C MET A 172 -1.36 -3.05 1.34
N GLU A 173 -2.02 -2.86 2.47
CA GLU A 173 -1.34 -2.91 3.76
C GLU A 173 -1.31 -4.36 4.23
N LEU A 174 -0.12 -4.96 4.27
CA LEU A 174 0.09 -6.32 4.74
C LEU A 174 0.31 -6.31 6.25
N VAL A 175 -0.66 -6.83 6.99
CA VAL A 175 -0.66 -6.84 8.45
C VAL A 175 -0.47 -8.26 8.94
N THR A 176 0.70 -8.52 9.52
CA THR A 176 1.11 -9.85 9.96
C THR A 176 2.15 -9.75 11.07
N ALA A 177 2.09 -10.67 12.01
CA ALA A 177 3.08 -10.76 13.08
C ALA A 177 4.45 -11.30 12.60
N VAL A 178 4.53 -11.83 11.38
CA VAL A 178 5.76 -12.44 10.81
C VAL A 178 6.78 -11.38 10.41
N LEU A 179 6.33 -10.19 10.02
CA LEU A 179 7.20 -9.11 9.52
C LEU A 179 7.57 -8.09 10.60
N GLY A 180 7.18 -8.36 11.85
CA GLY A 180 7.36 -7.46 12.98
C GLY A 180 6.06 -6.75 13.37
N ASP A 181 6.09 -6.16 14.56
CA ASP A 181 4.94 -5.44 15.12
C ASP A 181 5.16 -3.93 14.87
N HIS A 182 4.44 -3.36 13.90
CA HIS A 182 4.51 -1.93 13.54
C HIS A 182 3.59 -1.04 14.40
N GLY A 183 3.03 -1.61 15.46
CA GLY A 183 1.93 -1.09 16.25
C GLY A 183 1.38 -2.21 17.14
N GLN A 184 0.06 -2.40 17.17
CA GLN A 184 -0.48 -3.58 17.84
C GLN A 184 -0.18 -4.84 17.05
N ARG A 185 0.37 -5.84 17.75
CA ARG A 185 0.54 -7.18 17.22
C ARG A 185 -0.81 -7.71 16.71
N PRO A 186 -0.92 -8.04 15.41
CA PRO A 186 -2.20 -8.47 14.86
C PRO A 186 -2.60 -9.84 15.40
N LYS A 187 -3.91 -10.08 15.44
CA LYS A 187 -4.52 -11.35 15.90
C LYS A 187 -4.63 -12.37 14.75
N ASP A 188 -4.56 -11.90 13.51
CA ASP A 188 -4.62 -12.71 12.29
C ASP A 188 -3.79 -12.08 11.16
N ASP A 189 -3.36 -12.86 10.18
CA ASP A 189 -2.49 -12.41 9.07
C ASP A 189 -3.31 -11.95 7.86
N TYR A 190 -3.54 -10.66 7.69
CA TYR A 190 -4.43 -10.16 6.64
C TYR A 190 -3.79 -9.07 5.80
N ALA A 191 -4.48 -8.69 4.73
CA ALA A 191 -4.12 -7.53 3.95
C ALA A 191 -5.36 -6.69 3.69
N VAL A 192 -5.20 -5.37 3.66
CA VAL A 192 -6.27 -4.43 3.32
C VAL A 192 -5.90 -3.73 2.03
N ILE A 193 -6.79 -3.75 1.04
CA ILE A 193 -6.56 -3.05 -0.22
C ILE A 193 -6.65 -1.54 0.03
N THR A 194 -5.56 -0.82 -0.24
CA THR A 194 -5.46 0.63 -0.05
C THR A 194 -5.51 1.39 -1.38
N ALA A 195 -5.05 0.76 -2.47
CA ALA A 195 -5.12 1.34 -3.81
C ALA A 195 -5.25 0.27 -4.89
N VAL A 196 -5.92 0.63 -5.98
CA VAL A 196 -5.89 -0.11 -7.25
C VAL A 196 -5.44 0.89 -8.31
N THR A 197 -4.41 0.54 -9.06
CA THR A 197 -3.78 1.45 -10.02
C THR A 197 -3.71 0.82 -11.40
N GLU A 198 -4.17 1.53 -12.41
CA GLU A 198 -4.11 1.13 -13.82
C GLU A 198 -3.03 1.93 -14.56
N PHE A 199 -2.16 1.25 -15.32
CA PHE A 199 -0.94 1.84 -15.89
C PHE A 199 -1.03 2.29 -17.35
N GLY A 200 -2.14 2.06 -18.06
CA GLY A 200 -2.45 2.58 -19.40
C GLY A 200 -1.27 2.92 -20.33
N HIS A 201 -1.40 4.01 -21.10
CA HIS A 201 -0.33 4.58 -21.93
C HIS A 201 0.20 5.91 -21.38
N GLY A 202 -0.18 6.27 -20.16
CA GLY A 202 0.13 7.57 -19.57
C GLY A 202 0.41 7.48 -18.07
N LYS A 203 0.07 8.55 -17.35
CA LYS A 203 0.23 8.60 -15.90
C LYS A 203 -0.60 7.49 -15.23
N PRO A 204 -0.07 6.81 -14.19
CA PRO A 204 -0.84 5.85 -13.43
C PRO A 204 -2.15 6.46 -12.92
N GLN A 205 -3.25 5.73 -13.10
CA GLN A 205 -4.58 6.15 -12.67
C GLN A 205 -5.01 5.32 -11.46
N PHE A 206 -5.23 5.98 -10.33
CA PHE A 206 -5.77 5.35 -9.15
C PHE A 206 -7.29 5.26 -9.24
N TYR A 207 -7.84 4.11 -8.95
CA TYR A 207 -9.29 3.93 -8.86
C TYR A 207 -9.86 4.87 -7.80
N SER A 208 -11.00 5.48 -8.12
CA SER A 208 -11.80 6.16 -7.12
C SER A 208 -12.24 5.18 -6.03
N THR A 209 -12.59 5.67 -4.85
CA THR A 209 -13.03 4.81 -3.74
C THR A 209 -14.21 3.90 -4.10
N PRO A 210 -15.27 4.37 -4.80
CA PRO A 210 -16.31 3.48 -5.30
C PRO A 210 -15.78 2.37 -6.22
N GLU A 211 -14.86 2.69 -7.13
CA GLU A 211 -14.27 1.71 -8.06
C GLU A 211 -13.39 0.70 -7.33
N LEU A 212 -12.57 1.14 -6.36
CA LEU A 212 -11.79 0.26 -5.51
C LEU A 212 -12.68 -0.70 -4.74
N ILE A 213 -13.77 -0.21 -4.13
CA ILE A 213 -14.71 -1.04 -3.38
C ILE A 213 -15.42 -2.03 -4.31
N LYS A 214 -15.85 -1.61 -5.51
CA LYS A 214 -16.43 -2.50 -6.53
C LYS A 214 -15.44 -3.58 -6.94
N PHE A 215 -14.19 -3.21 -7.21
CA PHE A 215 -13.11 -4.13 -7.56
C PHE A 215 -12.88 -5.16 -6.45
N CYS A 216 -12.74 -4.70 -5.20
CA CYS A 216 -12.54 -5.58 -4.06
C CYS A 216 -13.75 -6.51 -3.83
N ARG A 217 -14.98 -6.01 -3.98
CA ARG A 217 -16.20 -6.83 -3.89
C ARG A 217 -16.24 -7.93 -4.94
N ALA A 218 -15.86 -7.61 -6.18
CA ALA A 218 -15.83 -8.59 -7.28
C ALA A 218 -14.85 -9.75 -6.98
N TRP A 219 -13.70 -9.43 -6.39
CA TRP A 219 -12.67 -10.42 -6.04
C TRP A 219 -12.75 -10.95 -4.61
N ARG A 220 -13.72 -10.46 -3.82
CA ARG A 220 -13.88 -10.71 -2.37
C ARG A 220 -12.61 -10.39 -1.55
N LEU A 221 -11.89 -9.35 -1.95
CA LEU A 221 -10.69 -8.87 -1.27
C LEU A 221 -11.05 -7.89 -0.14
N PRO A 222 -10.21 -7.77 0.91
CA PRO A 222 -10.58 -6.94 2.04
C PRO A 222 -10.50 -5.44 1.77
N THR A 223 -11.57 -4.70 2.10
CA THR A 223 -11.61 -3.24 2.02
C THR A 223 -11.41 -2.60 3.39
N ASN A 224 -10.86 -1.38 3.38
CA ASN A 224 -10.76 -0.54 4.58
C ASN A 224 -12.14 0.02 4.98
N HIS A 225 -12.27 0.48 6.23
CA HIS A 225 -13.39 1.32 6.65
C HIS A 225 -13.21 2.72 6.05
N VAL A 226 -14.26 3.21 5.38
CA VAL A 226 -14.28 4.52 4.73
C VAL A 226 -15.35 5.42 5.37
N TRP A 227 -14.96 6.64 5.74
CA TRP A 227 -15.87 7.72 6.12
C TRP A 227 -15.74 8.88 5.14
N LEU A 228 -16.87 9.40 4.65
CA LEU A 228 -16.91 10.55 3.76
C LEU A 228 -17.58 11.75 4.44
N PHE A 229 -16.94 12.90 4.28
CA PHE A 229 -17.35 14.19 4.79
C PHE A 229 -17.47 15.18 3.62
N SER A 230 -18.70 15.49 3.28
CA SER A 230 -19.12 16.24 2.10
C SER A 230 -19.67 17.63 2.42
N THR A 231 -19.76 17.99 3.71
CA THR A 231 -20.20 19.32 4.15
C THR A 231 -19.17 19.98 5.06
N ARG A 232 -19.19 21.32 5.12
CA ARG A 232 -18.37 22.07 6.10
C ARG A 232 -18.58 21.53 7.52
N LYS A 233 -19.84 21.31 7.91
CA LYS A 233 -20.21 20.85 9.25
C LYS A 233 -19.60 19.49 9.57
N SER A 234 -19.73 18.52 8.67
CA SER A 234 -19.22 17.16 8.89
C SER A 234 -17.69 17.13 8.87
N ALA A 235 -17.04 17.87 7.96
CA ALA A 235 -15.59 17.99 7.91
C ALA A 235 -14.98 18.68 9.14
N THR A 236 -15.58 19.78 9.61
CA THR A 236 -15.15 20.42 10.87
C THR A 236 -15.36 19.50 12.07
N SER A 237 -16.48 18.76 12.10
CA SER A 237 -16.77 17.80 13.17
C SER A 237 -15.76 16.66 13.21
N PHE A 238 -15.23 16.24 12.05
CA PHE A 238 -14.13 15.27 11.97
C PHE A 238 -12.89 15.78 12.71
N PHE A 239 -12.41 16.99 12.41
CA PHE A 239 -11.21 17.51 13.05
C PHE A 239 -11.40 17.73 14.56
N VAL A 240 -12.57 18.20 15.00
CA VAL A 240 -12.89 18.29 16.43
C VAL A 240 -12.87 16.92 17.11
N ALA A 241 -13.42 15.89 16.45
CA ALA A 241 -13.39 14.53 16.96
C ALA A 241 -11.97 13.95 16.96
N TYR A 242 -11.17 14.25 15.94
CA TYR A 242 -9.77 13.85 15.86
C TYR A 242 -8.97 14.44 17.02
N ASP A 243 -9.07 15.75 17.27
CA ASP A 243 -8.35 16.41 18.37
C ASP A 243 -8.76 15.86 19.74
N ALA A 244 -10.03 15.46 19.90
CA ALA A 244 -10.52 14.87 21.14
C ALA A 244 -10.10 13.42 21.36
N LEU A 245 -9.67 12.71 20.30
CA LEU A 245 -9.42 11.26 20.32
C LEU A 245 -7.99 10.89 19.91
N CYS A 246 -7.16 11.82 19.44
CA CYS A 246 -5.85 11.49 18.88
C CYS A 246 -4.86 10.91 19.90
N GLU A 247 -4.97 11.29 21.19
CA GLU A 247 -4.07 10.82 22.25
C GLU A 247 -4.51 9.49 22.89
N GLU A 248 -5.83 9.31 23.10
CA GLU A 248 -6.37 8.19 23.90
C GLU A 248 -7.38 7.32 23.15
N GLY A 249 -7.76 7.70 21.93
CA GLY A 249 -8.81 7.04 21.16
C GLY A 249 -8.40 5.65 20.69
N THR A 250 -9.17 4.64 21.09
CA THR A 250 -9.05 3.28 20.54
C THR A 250 -9.98 3.07 19.34
N ALA A 251 -9.82 1.95 18.63
CA ALA A 251 -10.54 1.62 17.41
C ALA A 251 -12.07 1.67 17.62
N THR A 252 -12.58 1.10 18.70
CA THR A 252 -14.02 1.11 19.00
C THR A 252 -14.62 2.52 19.16
N PRO A 253 -14.15 3.39 20.08
CA PRO A 253 -14.67 4.75 20.23
C PRO A 253 -14.44 5.61 18.99
N VAL A 254 -13.27 5.51 18.33
CA VAL A 254 -13.00 6.26 17.09
C VAL A 254 -13.98 5.87 16.00
N CYS A 255 -14.13 4.58 15.68
CA CYS A 255 -15.05 4.12 14.64
C CYS A 255 -16.50 4.50 14.96
N LYS A 256 -16.90 4.44 16.24
CA LYS A 256 -18.24 4.84 16.69
C LYS A 256 -18.50 6.33 16.51
N VAL A 257 -17.54 7.19 16.86
CA VAL A 257 -17.67 8.65 16.71
C VAL A 257 -17.69 9.00 15.22
N LEU A 258 -16.70 8.55 14.44
CA LEU A 258 -16.62 8.82 13.01
C LEU A 258 -17.86 8.33 12.26
N GLY A 259 -18.37 7.13 12.61
CA GLY A 259 -19.59 6.59 12.04
C GLY A 259 -20.85 7.42 12.29
N LYS A 260 -20.86 8.27 13.34
CA LYS A 260 -21.99 9.18 13.64
C LYS A 260 -21.87 10.53 12.93
N ILE A 261 -20.65 11.02 12.72
CA ILE A 261 -20.42 12.37 12.18
C ILE A 261 -20.20 12.39 10.67
N ALA A 262 -19.84 11.25 10.07
CA ALA A 262 -19.67 11.12 8.63
C ALA A 262 -21.01 11.19 7.89
N ASP A 263 -21.01 11.78 6.69
CA ASP A 263 -22.19 11.82 5.84
C ASP A 263 -22.44 10.43 5.21
N ILE A 264 -21.37 9.70 4.89
CA ILE A 264 -21.41 8.31 4.44
C ILE A 264 -20.36 7.51 5.20
N SER A 265 -20.75 6.34 5.70
CA SER A 265 -19.86 5.37 6.34
C SER A 265 -20.02 4.02 5.65
N VAL A 266 -18.91 3.48 5.16
CA VAL A 266 -18.86 2.12 4.58
C VAL A 266 -17.89 1.30 5.42
N PRO A 267 -18.38 0.27 6.13
CA PRO A 267 -17.53 -0.55 6.97
C PRO A 267 -16.52 -1.33 6.12
N GLY A 268 -15.34 -1.56 6.71
CA GLY A 268 -14.37 -2.50 6.15
C GLY A 268 -14.96 -3.91 6.11
N SER A 269 -14.45 -4.74 5.20
CA SER A 269 -14.91 -6.12 5.07
C SER A 269 -14.41 -7.03 6.20
N LYS A 270 -13.33 -6.63 6.88
CA LYS A 270 -12.84 -7.24 8.12
C LYS A 270 -12.81 -6.14 9.18
N ASP A 271 -13.33 -6.45 10.37
CA ASP A 271 -13.35 -5.51 11.48
C ASP A 271 -11.95 -5.39 12.11
N HIS A 272 -11.44 -4.16 12.21
CA HIS A 272 -10.09 -3.88 12.74
C HIS A 272 -9.89 -4.45 14.16
N VAL A 273 -10.89 -4.36 15.04
CA VAL A 273 -10.82 -4.86 16.43
C VAL A 273 -10.68 -6.37 16.45
N ILE A 274 -11.33 -7.05 15.51
CA ILE A 274 -11.27 -8.50 15.37
C ILE A 274 -9.90 -8.95 14.86
N VAL A 275 -9.37 -8.32 13.81
CA VAL A 275 -8.13 -8.80 13.15
C VAL A 275 -6.84 -8.21 13.72
N GLN A 276 -6.87 -7.01 14.29
CA GLN A 276 -5.69 -6.29 14.78
C GLN A 276 -5.84 -5.81 16.22
N GLY A 277 -7.06 -5.49 16.68
CA GLY A 277 -7.35 -5.07 18.04
C GLY A 277 -7.72 -3.59 18.18
N GLU A 278 -7.62 -3.07 19.40
CA GLU A 278 -8.12 -1.75 19.78
C GLU A 278 -7.15 -0.61 19.49
N ILE A 279 -5.85 -0.85 19.39
CA ILE A 279 -4.87 0.22 19.18
C ILE A 279 -4.85 0.55 17.68
N LEU A 280 -5.16 1.80 17.37
CA LEU A 280 -5.02 2.36 16.03
C LEU A 280 -3.64 2.96 15.85
N GLU A 281 -3.04 2.79 14.67
CA GLU A 281 -1.85 3.55 14.32
C GLU A 281 -2.18 4.99 13.95
N GLY A 282 -3.38 5.21 13.41
CA GLY A 282 -3.88 6.53 13.05
C GLY A 282 -4.99 6.47 12.02
N LEU A 283 -5.22 7.61 11.37
CA LEU A 283 -6.17 7.78 10.28
C LEU A 283 -5.45 8.35 9.07
N VAL A 284 -5.93 8.03 7.88
CA VAL A 284 -5.47 8.65 6.63
C VAL A 284 -6.62 9.48 6.08
N ALA A 285 -6.39 10.78 5.93
CA ALA A 285 -7.35 11.71 5.34
C ALA A 285 -6.89 12.13 3.94
N ARG A 286 -7.80 12.17 2.97
CA ARG A 286 -7.52 12.65 1.61
C ARG A 286 -8.71 13.37 1.00
N ILE A 287 -8.43 14.21 0.03
CA ILE A 287 -9.44 14.86 -0.79
C ILE A 287 -9.74 14.00 -2.02
N VAL A 288 -11.01 13.63 -2.21
CA VAL A 288 -11.51 12.87 -3.35
C VAL A 288 -12.56 13.68 -4.11
N SER A 289 -12.86 13.26 -5.35
CA SER A 289 -13.86 13.93 -6.16
C SER A 289 -15.25 13.87 -5.52
N ARG A 290 -16.09 14.88 -5.79
CA ARG A 290 -17.46 14.93 -5.24
C ARG A 290 -18.31 13.74 -5.72
N GLU A 291 -18.05 13.25 -6.93
CA GLU A 291 -18.72 12.09 -7.52
C GLU A 291 -18.53 10.83 -6.67
N SER A 292 -17.43 10.74 -5.92
CA SER A 292 -17.17 9.61 -5.02
C SER A 292 -18.28 9.48 -3.96
N SER A 293 -18.74 10.58 -3.37
CA SER A 293 -19.87 10.58 -2.42
C SER A 293 -21.17 10.11 -3.07
N VAL A 294 -21.45 10.57 -4.29
CA VAL A 294 -22.68 10.21 -5.01
C VAL A 294 -22.71 8.71 -5.32
N GLN A 295 -21.61 8.17 -5.84
CA GLN A 295 -21.51 6.76 -6.18
C GLN A 295 -21.46 5.86 -4.93
N MET A 296 -20.84 6.33 -3.84
CA MET A 296 -20.82 5.60 -2.57
C MET A 296 -22.19 5.48 -1.92
N GLY A 297 -23.05 6.49 -2.08
CA GLY A 297 -24.46 6.40 -1.68
C GLY A 297 -25.15 5.18 -2.28
N VAL A 298 -24.92 4.91 -3.57
CA VAL A 298 -25.46 3.74 -4.28
C VAL A 298 -24.84 2.43 -3.78
N LEU A 299 -23.53 2.40 -3.49
CA LEU A 299 -22.84 1.19 -3.03
C LEU A 299 -23.21 0.76 -1.61
N ARG A 300 -23.69 1.68 -0.77
CA ARG A 300 -24.14 1.40 0.60
C ARG A 300 -25.33 0.43 0.61
N ASP A 301 -26.22 0.56 -0.37
CA ASP A 301 -27.44 -0.23 -0.46
C ASP A 301 -27.14 -1.70 -0.87
N PHE A 302 -26.00 -1.93 -1.52
CA PHE A 302 -25.49 -3.26 -1.85
C PHE A 302 -24.47 -3.72 -0.80
N ARG A 303 -24.92 -4.22 0.36
CA ARG A 303 -24.02 -4.84 1.35
C ARG A 303 -23.43 -6.15 0.81
N GLN A 304 -22.12 -6.30 0.94
CA GLN A 304 -21.45 -7.58 0.74
C GLN A 304 -21.81 -8.53 1.90
N ARG A 305 -22.01 -9.83 1.62
CA ARG A 305 -22.13 -10.84 2.68
C ARG A 305 -20.82 -10.85 3.47
N SER A 306 -20.91 -10.85 4.81
CA SER A 306 -19.74 -10.92 5.68
C SER A 306 -18.86 -12.11 5.27
N LEU A 307 -17.54 -11.89 5.25
CA LEU A 307 -16.56 -12.96 5.03
C LEU A 307 -16.37 -13.82 6.27
N ASP A 308 -16.95 -13.44 7.42
CA ASP A 308 -16.97 -14.27 8.61
C ASP A 308 -17.85 -15.49 8.34
N GLY A 309 -17.21 -16.67 8.26
CA GLY A 309 -17.83 -17.97 8.04
C GLY A 309 -18.74 -18.47 9.18
N GLY A 310 -19.50 -17.58 9.81
CA GLY A 310 -20.56 -17.96 10.74
C GLY A 310 -21.68 -18.64 9.98
N ARG A 311 -21.80 -19.96 10.12
CA ARG A 311 -23.03 -20.68 9.73
C ARG A 311 -24.22 -20.02 10.45
N PRO A 312 -25.37 -19.85 9.79
CA PRO A 312 -26.60 -19.56 10.49
C PRO A 312 -26.92 -20.75 11.40
N LEU A 313 -27.11 -20.48 12.70
CA LEU A 313 -28.02 -21.25 13.53
C LEU A 313 -29.43 -20.68 13.31
#